data_AF-A0A9E0DZ25-F1
#
_entry.id   AF-A0A9E0DZ25-F1
#
_cell.length_a   1.000
_cell.length_b   1.000
_cell.length_c   1.000
_cell.angle_alpha   90.00
_cell.angle_beta   90.00
_cell.angle_gamma   90.00
#
_symmetry.space_group_name_H-M   'P 1'
#
loop_
_entity.id
_entity.type
_entity.pdbx_description
1 polymer ?
#
loop_
_entity_poly.entity_id
_entity_poly.type
_entity_poly.pdbx_seq_one_letter_code
_entity_poly.pdbx_strand_id
1 'polypeptide(L)'
;MMRLVDIGKAASGRKIRRDDWDELGLSTLVKIDEALDEGRTEEARELAKYTITESKGLHDLMCDWVWDLLTQIANRHGEDDMVTMLQGSQETWMMQRTWKGYLRMSVEERVHLTAEILRSHRCGPKQDGELEIRDMGDHYRIGMDPCGSGGRMRRGDVVDGTPSRLGPPYNFGRTQTARPESWSKKDVPYYCLHCTQNEILPMKWGGHPLWVTDYQDDAAKPCAWLFYKKAAGIPEEYYTRVGASKPRDGEGQY
;
A
#
# COMPACT_ATOMS: atom_id res chain seq x y z
N MET A 1 12.46 10.49 -18.63
CA MET A 1 11.33 11.39 -18.32
C MET A 1 10.22 11.12 -19.32
N MET A 2 9.10 10.55 -18.88
CA MET A 2 7.90 10.45 -19.72
C MET A 2 7.49 11.89 -20.07
N ARG A 3 7.45 12.23 -21.36
CA ARG A 3 7.26 13.63 -21.75
C ARG A 3 5.79 13.97 -21.54
N LEU A 4 5.49 15.19 -21.08
CA LEU A 4 4.12 15.72 -20.98
C LEU A 4 3.31 15.54 -22.28
N VAL A 5 3.97 15.49 -23.44
CA VAL A 5 3.36 15.23 -24.75
C VAL A 5 2.75 13.83 -24.90
N ASP A 6 3.15 12.87 -24.06
CA ASP A 6 2.62 11.51 -24.06
C ASP A 6 1.33 11.39 -23.24
N ILE A 7 1.00 12.39 -22.39
CA ILE A 7 -0.30 12.47 -21.70
C ILE A 7 -1.44 12.60 -22.72
N GLY A 8 -1.22 13.35 -23.80
CA GLY A 8 -2.18 13.45 -24.91
C GLY A 8 -2.39 12.14 -25.66
N LYS A 9 -1.36 11.28 -25.73
CA LYS A 9 -1.48 9.91 -26.28
C LYS A 9 -2.11 8.95 -25.28
N ALA A 10 -1.81 9.04 -23.98
CA ALA A 10 -2.48 8.26 -22.94
C ALA A 10 -3.98 8.59 -22.82
N ALA A 11 -4.35 9.86 -23.05
CA ALA A 11 -5.75 10.29 -23.13
C ALA A 11 -6.51 9.67 -24.31
N SER A 12 -5.82 9.18 -25.35
CA SER A 12 -6.47 8.50 -26.49
C SER A 12 -6.89 7.05 -26.22
N GLY A 13 -6.45 6.44 -25.09
CA GLY A 13 -6.83 5.07 -24.69
C GLY A 13 -7.52 4.95 -23.34
N ARG A 14 -7.40 5.95 -22.45
CA ARG A 14 -8.07 5.97 -21.15
C ARG A 14 -9.50 6.50 -21.28
N LYS A 15 -10.48 5.79 -20.72
CA LYS A 15 -11.85 6.30 -20.54
C LYS A 15 -11.77 7.57 -19.68
N ILE A 16 -12.25 8.69 -20.19
CA ILE A 16 -12.37 9.97 -19.47
C ILE A 16 -13.85 10.35 -19.58
N ARG A 17 -14.48 10.65 -18.46
CA ARG A 17 -15.87 11.12 -18.44
C ARG A 17 -15.97 12.44 -19.22
N ARG A 18 -16.98 12.52 -20.07
CA ARG A 18 -17.27 13.69 -20.92
C ARG A 18 -18.72 14.04 -20.69
N ASP A 19 -18.93 15.15 -20.01
CA ASP A 19 -20.25 15.71 -19.74
C ASP A 19 -20.30 17.14 -20.28
N ASP A 20 -21.48 17.74 -20.22
CA ASP A 20 -21.65 19.15 -20.46
C ASP A 20 -20.93 19.98 -19.39
N TRP A 21 -20.54 21.22 -19.74
CA TRP A 21 -19.64 22.03 -18.92
C TRP A 21 -20.18 22.35 -17.52
N ASP A 22 -21.49 22.49 -17.40
CA ASP A 22 -22.20 22.73 -16.15
C ASP A 22 -22.37 21.46 -15.31
N GLU A 23 -22.30 20.28 -15.92
CA GLU A 23 -22.35 18.98 -15.23
C GLU A 23 -20.97 18.39 -14.90
N LEU A 24 -19.91 18.84 -15.59
CA LEU A 24 -18.56 18.30 -15.45
C LEU A 24 -18.03 18.36 -14.00
N GLY A 25 -18.46 19.36 -13.23
CA GLY A 25 -18.10 19.54 -11.84
C GLY A 25 -18.82 18.60 -10.86
N LEU A 26 -19.90 17.95 -11.29
CA LEU A 26 -20.62 16.97 -10.46
C LEU A 26 -19.78 15.72 -10.29
N SER A 27 -19.78 15.13 -9.09
CA SER A 27 -19.05 13.89 -8.85
C SER A 27 -19.67 12.72 -9.62
N THR A 28 -18.86 11.71 -9.96
CA THR A 28 -19.35 10.48 -10.58
C THR A 28 -20.44 9.80 -9.74
N LEU A 29 -20.43 9.94 -8.41
CA LEU A 29 -21.49 9.41 -7.54
C LEU A 29 -22.85 10.06 -7.79
N VAL A 30 -22.88 11.38 -7.98
CA VAL A 30 -24.11 12.12 -8.31
C VAL A 30 -24.67 11.63 -9.66
N LYS A 31 -23.80 11.47 -10.67
CA LYS A 31 -24.22 10.96 -11.99
C LYS A 31 -24.73 9.51 -11.91
N ILE A 32 -24.21 8.69 -10.99
CA ILE A 32 -24.72 7.32 -10.74
C ILE A 32 -26.14 7.39 -10.19
N ASP A 33 -26.38 8.24 -9.18
CA ASP A 33 -27.69 8.38 -8.56
C ASP A 33 -28.73 8.91 -9.56
N GLU A 34 -28.38 9.94 -10.35
CA GLU A 34 -29.24 10.44 -11.44
C GLU A 34 -29.59 9.35 -12.45
N ALA A 35 -28.61 8.57 -12.90
CA ALA A 35 -28.83 7.47 -13.83
C ALA A 35 -29.73 6.38 -13.21
N LEU A 36 -29.64 6.12 -11.91
CA LEU A 36 -30.52 5.17 -11.22
C LEU A 36 -31.95 5.69 -11.10
N ASP A 37 -32.12 6.94 -10.68
CA ASP A 37 -33.44 7.58 -10.51
C ASP A 37 -34.21 7.65 -11.83
N GLU A 38 -33.50 7.84 -12.94
CA GLU A 38 -34.07 7.87 -14.29
C GLU A 38 -34.15 6.49 -14.97
N GLY A 39 -33.77 5.41 -14.27
CA GLY A 39 -33.85 4.04 -14.78
C GLY A 39 -32.77 3.66 -15.80
N ARG A 40 -31.75 4.49 -16.02
CA ARG A 40 -30.56 4.24 -16.86
C ARG A 40 -29.54 3.32 -16.17
N THR A 41 -29.97 2.12 -15.84
CA THR A 41 -29.19 1.15 -15.05
C THR A 41 -27.83 0.75 -15.65
N GLU A 42 -27.72 0.69 -16.98
CA GLU A 42 -26.45 0.35 -17.63
C GLU A 42 -25.44 1.51 -17.54
N GLU A 43 -25.89 2.76 -17.63
CA GLU A 43 -25.05 3.92 -17.42
C GLU A 43 -24.55 3.98 -15.97
N ALA A 44 -25.44 3.79 -15.00
CA ALA A 44 -25.08 3.71 -13.59
C ALA A 44 -24.01 2.64 -13.32
N ARG A 45 -24.14 1.46 -13.94
CA ARG A 45 -23.15 0.37 -13.85
C ARG A 45 -21.80 0.80 -14.42
N GLU A 46 -21.79 1.46 -15.57
CA GLU A 46 -20.56 1.92 -16.23
C GLU A 46 -19.87 3.04 -15.46
N LEU A 47 -20.64 3.96 -14.87
CA LEU A 47 -20.12 5.02 -13.99
C LEU A 47 -19.57 4.43 -12.68
N ALA A 48 -20.24 3.45 -12.08
CA ALA A 48 -19.77 2.77 -10.88
C ALA A 48 -18.38 2.14 -11.09
N LYS A 49 -18.17 1.45 -12.21
CA LYS A 49 -16.83 0.93 -12.59
C LYS A 49 -15.84 2.05 -12.85
N TYR A 50 -16.28 3.14 -13.48
CA TYR A 50 -15.43 4.28 -13.82
C TYR A 50 -14.87 5.00 -12.58
N THR A 51 -15.53 4.96 -11.42
CA THR A 51 -15.00 5.56 -10.16
C THR A 51 -13.59 5.05 -9.80
N ILE A 52 -13.30 3.78 -10.10
CA ILE A 52 -11.96 3.20 -9.91
C ILE A 52 -10.98 3.86 -10.86
N THR A 53 -11.29 3.87 -12.17
CA THR A 53 -10.46 4.52 -13.19
C THR A 53 -10.23 6.00 -12.93
N GLU A 54 -11.25 6.73 -12.48
CA GLU A 54 -11.19 8.16 -12.19
C GLU A 54 -10.17 8.46 -11.07
N SER A 55 -10.26 7.72 -9.96
CA SER A 55 -9.43 7.95 -8.77
C SER A 55 -8.04 7.30 -8.82
N LYS A 56 -7.87 6.20 -9.57
CA LYS A 56 -6.62 5.42 -9.63
C LYS A 56 -5.41 6.27 -10.01
N GLY A 57 -5.56 7.14 -11.01
CA GLY A 57 -4.44 7.95 -11.50
C GLY A 57 -3.81 8.83 -10.41
N LEU A 58 -4.63 9.42 -9.54
CA LEU A 58 -4.14 10.22 -8.42
C LEU A 58 -3.48 9.34 -7.35
N HIS A 59 -4.11 8.22 -7.01
CA HIS A 59 -3.55 7.25 -6.06
C HIS A 59 -2.15 6.77 -6.48
N ASP A 60 -2.02 6.33 -7.74
CA ASP A 60 -0.77 5.77 -8.25
C ASP A 60 0.32 6.83 -8.36
N LEU A 61 -0.04 8.04 -8.78
CA LEU A 61 0.86 9.18 -8.80
C LEU A 61 1.47 9.45 -7.42
N MET A 62 0.64 9.43 -6.37
CA MET A 62 1.11 9.65 -5.01
C MET A 62 2.05 8.53 -4.53
N CYS A 63 1.76 7.28 -4.89
CA CYS A 63 2.64 6.16 -4.57
C CYS A 63 4.01 6.27 -5.28
N ASP A 64 3.98 6.54 -6.59
CA ASP A 64 5.18 6.72 -7.41
C ASP A 64 6.01 7.90 -6.88
N TRP A 65 5.35 9.01 -6.52
CA TRP A 65 6.01 10.21 -6.00
C TRP A 65 6.70 9.96 -4.65
N VAL A 66 6.08 9.21 -3.74
CA VAL A 66 6.71 8.84 -2.46
C VAL A 66 7.96 8.00 -2.69
N TRP A 67 7.92 7.04 -3.63
CA TRP A 67 9.12 6.24 -3.92
C TRP A 67 10.23 7.09 -4.54
N ASP A 68 9.91 7.95 -5.50
CA ASP A 68 10.89 8.88 -6.07
C ASP A 68 11.48 9.78 -4.99
N LEU A 69 10.65 10.36 -4.10
CA LEU A 69 11.12 11.21 -3.01
C LEU A 69 12.14 10.48 -2.11
N LEU A 70 11.84 9.25 -1.69
CA LEU A 70 12.78 8.43 -0.91
C LEU A 70 14.06 8.14 -1.70
N THR A 71 13.95 7.93 -3.01
CA THR A 71 15.09 7.75 -3.91
C THR A 71 15.96 9.00 -3.96
N GLN A 72 15.37 10.19 -4.11
CA GLN A 72 16.10 11.45 -4.13
C GLN A 72 16.78 11.74 -2.80
N ILE A 73 16.12 11.44 -1.67
CA ILE A 73 16.73 11.58 -0.34
C ILE A 73 17.93 10.64 -0.22
N ALA A 74 17.78 9.36 -0.56
CA ALA A 74 18.87 8.41 -0.48
C ALA A 74 20.06 8.78 -1.38
N ASN A 75 19.80 9.26 -2.60
CA ASN A 75 20.85 9.67 -3.54
C ASN A 75 21.61 10.91 -3.05
N ARG A 76 20.92 11.86 -2.41
CA ARG A 76 21.50 13.14 -1.99
C ARG A 76 22.12 13.09 -0.60
N HIS A 77 21.56 12.28 0.28
CA HIS A 77 21.83 12.29 1.72
C HIS A 77 22.21 10.92 2.30
N GLY A 78 22.06 9.84 1.53
CA GLY A 78 22.33 8.47 1.98
C GLY A 78 21.12 7.73 2.55
N GLU A 79 21.25 6.42 2.72
CA GLU A 79 20.15 5.54 3.18
C GLU A 79 19.70 5.84 4.61
N ASP A 80 20.62 6.25 5.48
CA ASP A 80 20.34 6.57 6.89
C ASP A 80 19.37 7.75 7.02
N ASP A 81 19.61 8.83 6.27
CA ASP A 81 18.74 10.01 6.25
C ASP A 81 17.38 9.68 5.61
N MET A 82 17.36 8.84 4.55
CA MET A 82 16.11 8.37 3.94
C MET A 82 15.28 7.56 4.94
N VAL A 83 15.89 6.64 5.68
CA VAL A 83 15.21 5.85 6.72
C VAL A 83 14.72 6.73 7.85
N THR A 84 15.55 7.67 8.32
CA THR A 84 15.16 8.64 9.35
C THR A 84 13.93 9.42 8.92
N MET A 85 13.89 9.87 7.66
CA MET A 85 12.75 10.60 7.13
C MET A 85 11.50 9.72 6.99
N LEU A 86 11.65 8.49 6.50
CA LEU A 86 10.55 7.53 6.40
C LEU A 86 9.94 7.28 7.79
N GLN A 87 10.76 6.96 8.79
CA GLN A 87 10.32 6.71 10.16
C GLN A 87 9.60 7.92 10.76
N GLY A 88 10.19 9.12 10.67
CA GLY A 88 9.57 10.34 11.19
C GLY A 88 8.24 10.67 10.51
N SER A 89 8.14 10.43 9.20
CA SER A 89 6.90 10.66 8.44
C SER A 89 5.76 9.71 8.85
N GLN A 90 6.09 8.47 9.21
CA GLN A 90 5.09 7.47 9.61
C GLN A 90 4.75 7.54 11.09
N GLU A 91 5.73 7.76 11.98
CA GLU A 91 5.55 7.77 13.44
C GLU A 91 4.51 8.79 13.90
N THR A 92 4.52 9.99 13.33
CA THR A 92 3.84 11.15 13.92
C THR A 92 2.32 11.15 13.69
N TRP A 93 1.89 11.67 12.54
CA TRP A 93 0.51 12.08 12.32
C TRP A 93 -0.41 10.90 11.97
N MET A 94 0.14 9.84 11.38
CA MET A 94 -0.61 8.69 10.90
C MET A 94 -0.51 7.50 11.86
N MET A 95 0.68 6.93 12.07
CA MET A 95 0.78 5.60 12.68
C MET A 95 0.56 5.59 14.18
N GLN A 96 1.09 6.53 14.98
CA GLN A 96 0.92 6.45 16.43
C GLN A 96 -0.55 6.66 16.86
N ARG A 97 -1.29 7.54 16.16
CA ARG A 97 -2.74 7.69 16.37
C ARG A 97 -3.51 6.45 15.92
N THR A 98 -3.21 5.95 14.73
CA THR A 98 -3.86 4.75 14.16
C THR A 98 -3.61 3.54 15.06
N TRP A 99 -2.37 3.33 15.51
CA TRP A 99 -1.97 2.27 16.45
C TRP A 99 -2.82 2.25 17.71
N LYS A 100 -2.99 3.40 18.39
CA LYS A 100 -3.87 3.50 19.57
C LYS A 100 -5.32 3.16 19.27
N GLY A 101 -5.81 3.48 18.07
CA GLY A 101 -7.14 3.09 17.60
C GLY A 101 -7.26 1.58 17.40
N TYR A 102 -6.29 0.98 16.70
CA TYR A 102 -6.23 -0.46 16.44
C TYR A 102 -6.17 -1.27 17.74
N LEU A 103 -5.42 -0.82 18.75
CA LEU A 103 -5.35 -1.50 20.05
C LEU A 103 -6.69 -1.60 20.79
N ARG A 104 -7.68 -0.78 20.42
CA ARG A 104 -9.05 -0.84 20.99
C ARG A 104 -9.97 -1.78 20.22
N MET A 105 -9.49 -2.35 19.12
CA MET A 105 -10.23 -3.27 18.26
C MET A 105 -9.75 -4.70 18.51
N SER A 106 -10.67 -5.65 18.39
CA SER A 106 -10.34 -7.06 18.20
C SER A 106 -9.51 -7.24 16.92
N VAL A 107 -8.72 -8.33 16.85
CA VAL A 107 -7.90 -8.61 15.66
C VAL A 107 -8.76 -8.78 14.40
N GLU A 108 -9.97 -9.32 14.53
CA GLU A 108 -10.92 -9.47 13.43
C GLU A 108 -11.41 -8.10 12.90
N GLU A 109 -11.76 -7.16 13.78
CA GLU A 109 -12.11 -5.79 13.38
C GLU A 109 -10.94 -5.09 12.68
N ARG A 110 -9.71 -5.29 13.16
CA ARG A 110 -8.48 -4.78 12.50
C ARG A 110 -8.37 -5.32 11.07
N VAL A 111 -8.66 -6.60 10.86
CA VAL A 111 -8.65 -7.23 9.53
C VAL A 111 -9.74 -6.65 8.62
N HIS A 112 -10.96 -6.45 9.12
CA HIS A 112 -12.05 -5.84 8.35
C HIS A 112 -11.72 -4.41 7.89
N LEU A 113 -11.26 -3.57 8.81
CA LEU A 113 -10.85 -2.20 8.50
C LEU A 113 -9.67 -2.17 7.53
N THR A 114 -8.68 -3.04 7.75
CA THR A 114 -7.53 -3.15 6.85
C THR A 114 -7.95 -3.59 5.44
N ALA A 115 -8.88 -4.53 5.33
CA ALA A 115 -9.42 -4.96 4.04
C ALA A 115 -10.13 -3.81 3.31
N GLU A 116 -10.85 -2.95 4.02
CA GLU A 116 -11.47 -1.73 3.45
C GLU A 116 -10.42 -0.76 2.89
N ILE A 117 -9.37 -0.50 3.67
CA ILE A 117 -8.25 0.35 3.25
C ILE A 117 -7.58 -0.25 2.02
N LEU A 118 -7.28 -1.54 2.02
CA LEU A 118 -6.56 -2.21 0.93
C LEU A 118 -7.40 -2.36 -0.35
N ARG A 119 -8.74 -2.47 -0.24
CA ARG A 119 -9.65 -2.33 -1.39
C ARG A 119 -9.51 -0.96 -2.04
N SER A 120 -9.50 0.08 -1.22
CA SER A 120 -9.29 1.47 -1.68
C SER A 120 -7.87 1.71 -2.20
N HIS A 121 -6.90 0.94 -1.70
CA HIS A 121 -5.50 0.92 -2.14
C HIS A 121 -5.30 0.15 -3.45
N ARG A 122 -6.37 -0.30 -4.13
CA ARG A 122 -6.33 -0.86 -5.49
C ARG A 122 -5.43 -2.10 -5.62
N CYS A 123 -5.49 -2.98 -4.62
CA CYS A 123 -4.80 -4.27 -4.70
C CYS A 123 -5.38 -5.16 -5.79
N GLY A 124 -4.65 -6.24 -6.09
CA GLY A 124 -5.07 -7.29 -7.02
C GLY A 124 -4.66 -7.01 -8.47
N PRO A 125 -4.78 -8.03 -9.34
CA PRO A 125 -4.25 -7.97 -10.70
C PRO A 125 -4.99 -6.97 -11.59
N LYS A 126 -6.28 -6.74 -11.31
CA LYS A 126 -7.14 -5.75 -11.97
C LYS A 126 -7.06 -4.37 -11.32
N GLN A 127 -6.43 -4.27 -10.14
CA GLN A 127 -6.32 -3.05 -9.35
C GLN A 127 -7.68 -2.43 -9.00
N ASP A 128 -8.68 -3.29 -8.82
CA ASP A 128 -10.05 -2.95 -8.41
C ASP A 128 -10.26 -3.14 -6.90
N GLY A 129 -9.21 -3.53 -6.17
CA GLY A 129 -9.25 -3.77 -4.73
C GLY A 129 -9.40 -5.24 -4.36
N GLU A 130 -9.25 -6.17 -5.30
CA GLU A 130 -9.26 -7.61 -5.02
C GLU A 130 -8.19 -8.00 -3.99
N LEU A 131 -8.58 -8.84 -3.02
CA LEU A 131 -7.75 -9.33 -1.92
C LEU A 131 -8.04 -10.80 -1.64
N GLU A 132 -7.01 -11.54 -1.24
CA GLU A 132 -7.15 -12.88 -0.68
C GLU A 132 -7.13 -12.77 0.85
N ILE A 133 -8.21 -13.17 1.54
CA ILE A 133 -8.23 -13.18 3.01
C ILE A 133 -8.52 -14.59 3.50
N ARG A 134 -7.69 -15.12 4.39
CA ARG A 134 -7.84 -16.47 4.97
C ARG A 134 -7.62 -16.45 6.48
N ASP A 135 -8.44 -17.21 7.21
CA ASP A 135 -8.16 -17.58 8.59
C ASP A 135 -7.26 -18.82 8.59
N MET A 136 -6.07 -18.69 9.15
CA MET A 136 -5.07 -19.76 9.23
C MET A 136 -5.14 -20.52 10.56
N GLY A 137 -6.12 -20.19 11.42
CA GLY A 137 -6.30 -20.73 12.76
C GLY A 137 -5.74 -19.79 13.82
N ASP A 138 -4.43 -19.59 13.84
CA ASP A 138 -3.71 -18.74 14.81
C ASP A 138 -3.57 -17.27 14.38
N HIS A 139 -3.69 -17.00 13.08
CA HIS A 139 -3.67 -15.66 12.49
C HIS A 139 -4.60 -15.54 11.28
N TYR A 140 -4.93 -14.31 10.92
CA TYR A 140 -5.52 -14.01 9.61
C TYR A 140 -4.43 -13.58 8.64
N ARG A 141 -4.52 -14.04 7.40
CA ARG A 141 -3.64 -13.64 6.29
C ARG A 141 -4.42 -12.79 5.31
N ILE A 142 -3.94 -11.58 5.03
CA ILE A 142 -4.39 -10.74 3.90
C ILE A 142 -3.30 -10.79 2.81
N GLY A 143 -3.52 -11.60 1.79
CA GLY A 143 -2.69 -11.70 0.59
C GLY A 143 -3.02 -10.62 -0.43
N MET A 144 -1.99 -10.00 -0.98
CA MET A 144 -2.09 -8.91 -1.95
C MET A 144 -1.28 -9.25 -3.21
N ASP A 145 -1.97 -9.49 -4.33
CA ASP A 145 -1.35 -9.97 -5.57
C ASP A 145 -1.62 -9.09 -6.81
N PRO A 146 -0.84 -8.02 -7.03
CA PRO A 146 0.09 -7.39 -6.08
C PRO A 146 -0.65 -6.52 -5.04
N CYS A 147 0.08 -6.02 -4.03
CA CYS A 147 -0.39 -4.82 -3.34
C CYS A 147 -0.40 -3.63 -4.29
N GLY A 148 -1.39 -2.74 -4.17
CA GLY A 148 -1.61 -1.67 -5.15
C GLY A 148 -0.56 -0.55 -5.14
N SER A 149 0.47 -0.66 -4.30
CA SER A 149 1.61 0.25 -4.27
C SER A 149 2.92 -0.46 -4.59
N GLY A 150 3.70 -0.88 -3.59
CA GLY A 150 5.05 -1.42 -3.79
C GLY A 150 5.09 -2.60 -4.76
N GLY A 151 4.15 -3.53 -4.62
CA GLY A 151 3.95 -4.69 -5.50
C GLY A 151 3.62 -4.30 -6.93
N ARG A 152 2.64 -3.41 -7.13
CA ARG A 152 2.29 -2.84 -8.44
C ARG A 152 3.51 -2.16 -9.08
N MET A 153 4.17 -1.26 -8.34
CA MET A 153 5.29 -0.47 -8.86
C MET A 153 6.50 -1.32 -9.24
N ARG A 154 6.85 -2.34 -8.44
CA ARG A 154 8.00 -3.21 -8.74
C ARG A 154 7.75 -4.19 -9.88
N ARG A 155 6.51 -4.65 -10.08
CA ARG A 155 6.12 -5.50 -11.22
C ARG A 155 5.97 -4.68 -12.51
N GLY A 156 5.51 -3.44 -12.38
CA GLY A 156 4.91 -2.69 -13.48
C GLY A 156 3.38 -2.80 -13.42
N ASP A 157 2.74 -1.85 -14.07
CA ASP A 157 1.29 -1.71 -14.06
C ASP A 157 0.72 -2.21 -15.38
N VAL A 158 0.10 -3.38 -15.37
CA VAL A 158 -0.52 -3.97 -16.57
C VAL A 158 -1.82 -3.27 -16.96
N VAL A 159 -2.51 -2.64 -16.00
CA VAL A 159 -3.78 -1.94 -16.24
C VAL A 159 -3.52 -0.62 -16.97
N ASP A 160 -2.52 0.12 -16.53
CA ASP A 160 -2.12 1.40 -17.13
C ASP A 160 -1.02 1.25 -18.20
N GLY A 161 -0.50 0.04 -18.41
CA GLY A 161 0.55 -0.25 -19.40
C GLY A 161 1.90 0.41 -19.10
N THR A 162 2.25 0.60 -17.82
CA THR A 162 3.52 1.24 -17.41
C THR A 162 4.53 0.22 -16.90
N PRO A 163 5.84 0.39 -17.18
CA PRO A 163 6.84 -0.58 -16.77
C PRO A 163 7.11 -0.53 -15.26
N SER A 164 7.93 -1.48 -14.79
CA SER A 164 8.45 -1.47 -13.42
C SER A 164 9.18 -0.16 -13.11
N ARG A 165 8.98 0.36 -11.90
CA ARG A 165 9.66 1.55 -11.39
C ARG A 165 11.15 1.30 -11.09
N LEU A 166 11.57 0.04 -11.00
CA LEU A 166 12.97 -0.33 -10.77
C LEU A 166 13.87 -0.10 -11.99
N GLY A 167 13.30 -0.02 -13.20
CA GLY A 167 14.03 0.17 -14.45
C GLY A 167 13.70 1.49 -15.15
N PRO A 168 14.26 1.73 -16.35
CA PRO A 168 13.93 2.89 -17.16
C PRO A 168 12.42 2.97 -17.47
N PRO A 169 11.82 4.18 -17.49
CA PRO A 169 12.46 5.49 -17.36
C PRO A 169 12.60 5.99 -15.91
N TYR A 170 12.21 5.20 -14.91
CA TYR A 170 12.07 5.63 -13.51
C TYR A 170 13.36 5.43 -12.71
N ASN A 171 13.89 4.21 -12.69
CA ASN A 171 15.09 3.81 -11.93
C ASN A 171 15.01 4.18 -10.44
N PHE A 172 13.86 3.94 -9.80
CA PHE A 172 13.67 4.21 -8.38
C PHE A 172 14.54 3.30 -7.51
N GLY A 173 14.97 3.86 -6.37
CA GLY A 173 15.98 3.30 -5.50
C GLY A 173 15.52 2.13 -4.65
N ARG A 174 16.49 1.35 -4.19
CA ARG A 174 16.33 0.18 -3.34
C ARG A 174 17.50 0.09 -2.38
N THR A 175 17.35 -0.67 -1.30
CA THR A 175 18.39 -0.72 -0.29
C THR A 175 19.72 -1.24 -0.84
N GLN A 176 20.81 -0.55 -0.55
CA GLN A 176 22.16 -0.93 -0.97
C GLN A 176 22.83 -1.87 0.04
N THR A 177 22.38 -1.81 1.29
CA THR A 177 22.85 -2.63 2.40
C THR A 177 21.70 -3.35 3.10
N ALA A 178 22.02 -4.47 3.75
CA ALA A 178 21.07 -5.14 4.64
C ALA A 178 20.93 -4.34 5.94
N ARG A 179 19.69 -4.04 6.33
CA ARG A 179 19.40 -3.25 7.53
C ARG A 179 18.08 -3.67 8.19
N PRO A 180 17.89 -3.39 9.49
CA PRO A 180 16.65 -3.73 10.20
C PRO A 180 15.38 -3.24 9.48
N GLU A 181 15.38 -2.03 8.93
CA GLU A 181 14.22 -1.43 8.25
C GLU A 181 13.87 -2.09 6.92
N SER A 182 14.75 -2.93 6.39
CA SER A 182 14.54 -3.74 5.19
C SER A 182 14.47 -5.23 5.52
N TRP A 183 14.01 -5.59 6.71
CA TRP A 183 13.96 -6.99 7.19
C TRP A 183 15.34 -7.67 7.14
N SER A 184 16.41 -6.90 7.37
CA SER A 184 17.80 -7.33 7.22
C SER A 184 18.15 -7.84 5.82
N LYS A 185 17.52 -7.28 4.79
CA LYS A 185 17.74 -7.62 3.37
C LYS A 185 18.30 -6.45 2.57
N LYS A 186 19.16 -6.76 1.61
CA LYS A 186 19.57 -5.83 0.54
C LYS A 186 18.52 -5.84 -0.59
N ASP A 187 18.54 -4.83 -1.45
CA ASP A 187 17.75 -4.74 -2.68
C ASP A 187 16.24 -4.62 -2.46
N VAL A 188 15.81 -4.22 -1.26
CA VAL A 188 14.41 -3.96 -0.96
C VAL A 188 14.02 -2.57 -1.50
N PRO A 189 12.97 -2.45 -2.33
CA PRO A 189 12.45 -1.16 -2.76
C PRO A 189 12.26 -0.18 -1.60
N TYR A 190 12.73 1.07 -1.74
CA TYR A 190 12.58 2.05 -0.65
C TYR A 190 11.12 2.26 -0.24
N TYR A 191 10.19 2.23 -1.20
CA TYR A 191 8.76 2.31 -0.89
C TYR A 191 8.25 1.12 -0.04
N CYS A 192 8.79 -0.09 -0.24
CA CYS A 192 8.38 -1.27 0.53
C CYS A 192 8.79 -1.19 2.00
N LEU A 193 9.79 -0.37 2.35
CA LEU A 193 10.23 -0.17 3.74
C LEU A 193 9.13 0.42 4.64
N HIS A 194 8.10 1.04 4.04
CA HIS A 194 6.93 1.50 4.79
C HIS A 194 6.22 0.33 5.49
N CYS A 195 6.21 -0.86 4.87
CA CYS A 195 5.60 -2.05 5.45
C CYS A 195 6.35 -2.50 6.70
N THR A 196 7.68 -2.43 6.69
CA THR A 196 8.51 -2.76 7.86
C THR A 196 8.25 -1.82 9.03
N GLN A 197 7.89 -0.56 8.76
CA GLN A 197 7.59 0.38 9.85
C GLN A 197 6.29 0.04 10.60
N ASN A 198 5.37 -0.70 9.98
CA ASN A 198 4.19 -1.27 10.67
C ASN A 198 4.59 -2.34 11.71
N GLU A 199 5.82 -2.85 11.64
CA GLU A 199 6.40 -3.75 12.65
C GLU A 199 7.24 -2.96 13.66
N ILE A 200 8.24 -2.21 13.16
CA ILE A 200 9.23 -1.53 13.99
C ILE A 200 8.59 -0.50 14.93
N LEU A 201 7.71 0.35 14.42
CA LEU A 201 7.16 1.45 15.22
C LEU A 201 6.23 0.94 16.34
N PRO A 202 5.26 0.03 16.08
CA PRO A 202 4.48 -0.56 17.16
C PRO A 202 5.31 -1.37 18.16
N MET A 203 6.37 -2.07 17.71
CA MET A 203 7.30 -2.72 18.63
C MET A 203 8.01 -1.71 19.55
N LYS A 204 8.41 -0.54 19.04
CA LYS A 204 9.00 0.54 19.86
C LYS A 204 8.01 1.11 20.88
N TRP A 205 6.73 1.23 20.53
CA TRP A 205 5.73 1.85 21.40
C TRP A 205 5.09 0.89 22.41
N GLY A 206 4.90 -0.38 22.01
CA GLY A 206 4.14 -1.36 22.78
C GLY A 206 4.74 -2.77 22.78
N GLY A 207 5.94 -2.98 22.25
CA GLY A 207 6.62 -4.28 22.31
C GLY A 207 6.16 -5.30 21.27
N HIS A 208 5.01 -5.10 20.59
CA HIS A 208 4.52 -6.00 19.54
C HIS A 208 4.14 -5.25 18.25
N PRO A 209 4.31 -5.88 17.07
CA PRO A 209 3.83 -5.32 15.81
C PRO A 209 2.30 -5.32 15.77
N LEU A 210 1.68 -4.43 14.99
CA LEU A 210 0.23 -4.50 14.73
C LEU A 210 -0.13 -5.72 13.88
N TRP A 211 0.67 -5.95 12.86
CA TRP A 211 0.72 -7.12 11.99
C TRP A 211 2.15 -7.24 11.46
N VAL A 212 2.49 -8.40 10.93
CA VAL A 212 3.80 -8.62 10.31
C VAL A 212 3.66 -8.78 8.81
N THR A 213 4.67 -8.34 8.06
CA THR A 213 4.68 -8.45 6.60
C THR A 213 5.38 -9.74 6.17
N ASP A 214 4.68 -10.60 5.45
CA ASP A 214 5.28 -11.68 4.68
C ASP A 214 5.75 -11.11 3.33
N TYR A 215 6.91 -10.45 3.37
CA TYR A 215 7.51 -9.80 2.20
C TYR A 215 8.17 -10.83 1.28
N GLN A 216 7.88 -10.73 -0.02
CA GLN A 216 8.47 -11.58 -1.05
C GLN A 216 9.56 -10.85 -1.82
N ASP A 217 10.77 -11.42 -1.91
CA ASP A 217 11.87 -10.88 -2.71
C ASP A 217 11.60 -11.00 -4.22
N ASP A 218 10.80 -11.98 -4.63
CA ASP A 218 10.36 -12.13 -6.01
C ASP A 218 9.16 -11.19 -6.28
N ALA A 219 9.34 -10.28 -7.23
CA ALA A 219 8.29 -9.34 -7.60
C ALA A 219 7.03 -10.04 -8.10
N ALA A 220 7.13 -11.21 -8.73
CA ALA A 220 5.99 -11.95 -9.26
C ALA A 220 5.12 -12.62 -8.17
N LYS A 221 5.63 -12.73 -6.94
CA LYS A 221 4.91 -13.36 -5.82
C LYS A 221 4.14 -12.33 -4.99
N PRO A 222 3.00 -12.71 -4.38
CA PRO A 222 2.22 -11.81 -3.54
C PRO A 222 2.90 -11.60 -2.19
N CYS A 223 2.92 -10.36 -1.72
CA CYS A 223 3.17 -10.08 -0.31
C CYS A 223 1.89 -10.31 0.50
N ALA A 224 2.03 -10.54 1.81
CA ALA A 224 0.88 -10.62 2.70
C ALA A 224 1.10 -9.86 4.01
N TRP A 225 0.01 -9.48 4.65
CA TRP A 225 -0.01 -9.03 6.04
C TRP A 225 -0.64 -10.10 6.93
N LEU A 226 0.04 -10.42 8.02
CA LEU A 226 -0.36 -11.47 8.95
C LEU A 226 -0.78 -10.86 10.29
N PHE A 227 -2.04 -11.07 10.64
CA PHE A 227 -2.68 -10.57 11.86
C PHE A 227 -2.83 -11.71 12.85
N TYR A 228 -1.82 -11.91 13.70
CA TYR A 228 -1.86 -12.92 14.74
C TYR A 228 -2.99 -12.62 15.74
N LYS A 229 -3.73 -13.64 16.16
CA LYS A 229 -4.84 -13.46 17.12
C LYS A 229 -4.33 -13.17 18.54
N LYS A 230 -3.06 -13.48 18.82
CA LYS A 230 -2.37 -13.27 20.10
C LYS A 230 -0.92 -12.84 19.87
N ALA A 231 -0.44 -11.87 20.63
CA ALA A 231 0.95 -11.42 20.61
C ALA A 231 1.96 -12.56 20.79
N ALA A 232 1.72 -13.45 21.76
CA ALA A 232 2.57 -14.60 22.03
C ALA A 232 2.67 -15.57 20.82
N GLY A 233 1.66 -15.58 19.95
CA GLY A 233 1.64 -16.39 18.74
C GLY A 233 2.56 -15.87 17.63
N ILE A 234 3.01 -14.61 17.68
CA ILE A 234 3.89 -14.04 16.67
C ILE A 234 5.27 -14.72 16.76
N PRO A 235 5.77 -15.35 15.68
CA PRO A 235 7.08 -16.00 15.68
C PRO A 235 8.23 -15.05 16.01
N GLU A 236 9.25 -15.56 16.70
CA GLU A 236 10.42 -14.77 17.12
C GLU A 236 11.20 -14.16 15.95
N GLU A 237 11.22 -14.83 14.79
CA GLU A 237 11.87 -14.34 13.57
C GLU A 237 11.36 -12.97 13.11
N TYR A 238 10.09 -12.63 13.36
CA TYR A 238 9.52 -11.35 12.99
C TYR A 238 10.08 -10.19 13.82
N TYR A 239 10.56 -10.47 15.03
CA TYR A 239 11.25 -9.51 15.88
C TYR A 239 12.73 -9.40 15.49
N THR A 240 13.41 -10.53 15.39
CA THR A 240 14.86 -10.55 15.19
C THR A 240 15.27 -10.04 13.82
N ARG A 241 14.45 -10.25 12.77
CA ARG A 241 14.71 -9.73 11.41
C ARG A 241 14.74 -8.19 11.32
N VAL A 242 14.10 -7.51 12.27
CA VAL A 242 14.11 -6.05 12.41
C VAL A 242 14.95 -5.58 13.61
N GLY A 243 15.84 -6.44 14.12
CA GLY A 243 16.74 -6.10 15.23
C GLY A 243 16.06 -5.95 16.59
N ALA A 244 14.81 -6.37 16.73
CA ALA A 244 14.08 -6.38 17.99
C ALA A 244 14.18 -7.73 18.71
N SER A 245 13.83 -7.74 19.99
CA SER A 245 13.67 -8.97 20.78
C SER A 245 12.20 -9.20 21.08
N LYS A 246 11.75 -10.45 21.02
CA LYS A 246 10.37 -10.81 21.38
C LYS A 246 10.18 -10.60 22.90
N PRO A 247 9.17 -9.84 23.34
CA PRO A 247 8.86 -9.71 24.77
C PRO A 247 8.48 -11.06 25.40
N ARG A 248 8.62 -11.19 26.72
CA ARG A 248 8.12 -12.39 27.42
C ARG A 248 6.60 -12.40 27.41
N ASP A 249 6.02 -13.57 27.66
CA ASP A 249 4.56 -13.72 27.74
C ASP A 249 3.96 -12.75 28.77
N GLY A 250 3.03 -11.91 28.32
CA GLY A 250 2.34 -10.91 29.15
C GLY A 250 3.03 -9.54 29.24
N GLU A 251 4.22 -9.36 28.63
CA GLU A 251 4.87 -8.05 28.50
C GLU A 251 4.41 -7.35 27.20
N GLY A 252 4.29 -6.02 27.20
CA GLY A 252 3.87 -5.23 26.02
C GLY A 252 2.36 -4.89 25.96
N GLN A 253 1.97 -4.12 24.94
CA GLN A 253 0.58 -3.75 24.61
C GLN A 253 0.23 -4.35 23.25
N TYR A 254 -0.87 -5.11 23.18
CA TYR A 254 -1.32 -5.83 21.97
C TYR A 254 -2.83 -5.78 21.75
#